data_AF-A0A3D0P621-F1
#
_entry.id   AF-A0A3D0P621-F1
#
_cell.length_a   1.000
_cell.length_b   1.000
_cell.length_c   1.000
_cell.angle_alpha   90.00
_cell.angle_beta   90.00
_cell.angle_gamma   90.00
#
_symmetry.space_group_name_H-M   'P 1'
#
loop_
_entity.id
_entity.type
_entity.pdbx_description
1 polymer ?
#
loop_
_entity_poly.entity_id
_entity_poly.type
_entity_poly.pdbx_seq_one_letter_code
_entity_poly.pdbx_strand_id
1 'polypeptide(L)'
;MKILVLGAGRMGHGAAFDLVHNSPGVEQVTVADADLKKAEAVAEAVGTSRIDAHHVDAANHSDIARLMTGHDSAISCVNYWYN
;
A
#
# COMPACT_ATOMS: atom_id res chain seq x y z
N MET A 1 6.91 1.69 -12.37
CA MET A 1 6.57 0.54 -11.49
C MET A 1 5.35 0.85 -10.63
N LYS A 2 4.49 -0.15 -10.41
CA LYS A 2 3.35 -0.13 -9.50
C LYS A 2 3.68 -0.90 -8.23
N ILE A 3 3.59 -0.25 -7.07
CA ILE A 3 3.98 -0.84 -5.79
C ILE A 3 2.76 -0.95 -4.86
N LEU A 4 2.57 -2.14 -4.30
CA LEU A 4 1.58 -2.37 -3.25
C LEU A 4 2.23 -2.20 -1.87
N VAL A 5 1.63 -1.40 -1.00
CA VAL A 5 2.01 -1.27 0.42
C VAL A 5 0.88 -1.88 1.26
N LEU A 6 1.15 -3.03 1.89
CA LEU A 6 0.21 -3.71 2.78
C LEU A 6 0.36 -3.16 4.20
N GLY A 7 -0.65 -2.47 4.69
CA GLY A 7 -0.72 -1.83 6.00
C GLY A 7 -0.60 -0.31 5.89
N ALA A 8 -1.54 0.42 6.50
CA ALA A 8 -1.61 1.87 6.56
C ALA A 8 -1.24 2.44 7.95
N GLY A 9 -0.42 1.69 8.70
CA GLY A 9 0.22 2.19 9.93
C GLY A 9 1.36 3.19 9.64
N ARG A 10 2.12 3.58 10.66
CA ARG A 10 3.23 4.55 10.51
C ARG A 10 4.30 4.09 9.53
N MET A 11 4.63 2.79 9.51
CA MET A 11 5.59 2.21 8.57
C MET A 11 5.07 2.30 7.13
N GLY A 12 3.82 1.90 6.91
CA GLY A 12 3.17 1.99 5.60
C GLY A 12 3.07 3.42 5.08
N HIS A 13 2.71 4.37 5.94
CA HIS A 13 2.74 5.80 5.61
C HIS A 13 4.14 6.23 5.15
N GLY A 14 5.18 5.94 5.95
CA GLY A 14 6.55 6.33 5.61
C GLY A 14 7.03 5.73 4.28
N ALA A 15 6.75 4.43 4.07
CA ALA A 15 7.08 3.75 2.83
C ALA A 15 6.33 4.37 1.63
N ALA A 16 5.03 4.57 1.73
CA ALA A 16 4.22 5.16 0.68
C ALA A 16 4.68 6.59 0.35
N PHE A 17 4.96 7.40 1.37
CA PHE A 17 5.45 8.76 1.22
C PHE A 17 6.79 8.80 0.46
N ASP A 18 7.76 7.96 0.88
CA ASP A 18 9.09 7.90 0.26
C ASP A 18 9.05 7.37 -1.18
N LEU A 19 8.29 6.30 -1.43
CA LEU A 19 8.08 5.75 -2.76
C LEU A 19 7.52 6.80 -3.72
N VAL A 20 6.52 7.55 -3.26
CA VAL A 20 5.88 8.56 -4.08
C VAL A 20 6.82 9.74 -4.32
N HIS A 21 7.47 10.29 -3.29
CA HIS A 21 8.20 11.55 -3.42
C HIS A 21 9.66 11.42 -3.86
N ASN A 22 10.31 10.29 -3.53
CA ASN A 22 11.76 10.12 -3.69
C ASN A 22 12.14 9.01 -4.67
N SER A 23 11.19 8.19 -5.15
CA SER A 23 11.46 7.11 -6.11
C SER A 23 10.96 7.45 -7.52
N PRO A 24 11.82 7.97 -8.43
CA PRO A 24 11.40 8.42 -9.75
C PRO A 24 10.86 7.31 -10.67
N GLY A 25 11.19 6.04 -10.39
CA GLY A 25 10.67 4.87 -11.13
C GLY A 25 9.32 4.36 -10.65
N VAL A 26 8.74 4.94 -9.59
CA VAL A 26 7.42 4.56 -9.06
C VAL A 26 6.35 5.43 -9.69
N GLU A 27 5.47 4.78 -10.45
CA GLU A 27 4.38 5.42 -11.19
C GLU A 27 3.09 5.47 -10.38
N GLN A 28 2.82 4.41 -9.62
CA GLN A 28 1.63 4.30 -8.77
C GLN A 28 1.98 3.52 -7.49
N VAL A 29 1.40 3.95 -6.38
CA VAL A 29 1.39 3.23 -5.11
C VAL A 29 -0.06 2.89 -4.76
N THR A 30 -0.31 1.67 -4.31
CA THR A 30 -1.57 1.33 -3.65
C THR A 30 -1.27 1.06 -2.19
N VAL A 31 -1.84 1.85 -1.28
CA VAL A 31 -1.81 1.58 0.16
C VAL A 31 -3.07 0.80 0.53
N ALA A 32 -2.90 -0.39 1.10
CA ALA A 32 -4.00 -1.28 1.40
C ALA A 32 -4.05 -1.66 2.88
N ASP A 33 -5.21 -1.57 3.53
CA ASP A 33 -5.38 -1.92 4.93
C ASP A 33 -6.76 -2.54 5.18
N ALA A 34 -6.92 -3.28 6.28
CA ALA A 34 -8.21 -3.80 6.72
C ALA A 34 -9.15 -2.67 7.18
N ASP A 35 -8.58 -1.55 7.64
CA ASP A 35 -9.30 -0.31 7.90
C ASP A 35 -9.10 0.67 6.73
N LEU A 36 -10.07 0.68 5.79
CA LEU A 36 -10.03 1.52 4.60
C LEU A 36 -9.78 3.00 4.94
N LYS A 37 -10.33 3.50 6.06
CA LYS A 37 -10.18 4.91 6.44
C LYS A 37 -8.72 5.26 6.74
N LYS A 38 -7.93 4.31 7.25
CA LYS A 38 -6.49 4.53 7.44
C LYS A 38 -5.76 4.60 6.11
N ALA A 39 -6.10 3.72 5.17
CA ALA A 39 -5.52 3.75 3.83
C ALA A 39 -5.85 5.07 3.12
N GLU A 40 -7.10 5.53 3.20
CA GLU A 40 -7.56 6.83 2.68
C GLU A 40 -6.79 7.99 3.33
N ALA A 41 -6.66 8.00 4.65
CA ALA A 41 -5.91 9.03 5.37
C ALA A 41 -4.42 9.07 4.99
N VAL A 42 -3.80 7.90 4.71
CA VAL A 42 -2.43 7.86 4.20
C VAL A 42 -2.36 8.44 2.78
N ALA A 43 -3.27 8.04 1.89
CA ALA A 43 -3.30 8.56 0.53
C ALA A 43 -3.50 10.09 0.49
N GLU A 44 -4.43 10.60 1.31
CA GLU A 44 -4.67 12.04 1.47
C GLU A 44 -3.44 12.77 2.03
N ALA A 45 -2.80 12.23 3.07
CA ALA A 45 -1.62 12.83 3.68
C ALA A 45 -0.39 12.84 2.75
N VAL A 46 -0.27 11.83 1.89
CA VAL A 46 0.77 11.78 0.84
C VAL A 46 0.50 12.81 -0.27
N GLY A 47 -0.76 13.11 -0.57
CA GLY A 47 -1.15 14.34 -1.27
C GLY A 47 -0.87 14.38 -2.77
N THR A 48 -1.03 13.26 -3.48
CA THR A 48 -0.80 13.18 -4.93
C THR A 48 -1.68 12.12 -5.59
N SER A 49 -1.93 12.26 -6.90
CA SER A 49 -2.68 11.30 -7.70
C SER A 49 -1.98 9.97 -7.96
N ARG A 50 -0.70 9.83 -7.56
CA ARG A 50 0.08 8.59 -7.72
C ARG A 50 -0.12 7.59 -6.57
N ILE A 51 -1.08 7.83 -5.68
CA ILE A 51 -1.41 6.93 -4.58
C ILE A 51 -2.91 6.66 -4.52
N ASP A 52 -3.28 5.39 -4.45
CA ASP A 52 -4.65 4.93 -4.24
C ASP A 52 -4.78 4.19 -2.91
N ALA A 53 -5.91 4.39 -2.23
CA ALA A 53 -6.29 3.60 -1.07
C ALA A 53 -7.09 2.36 -1.48
N HIS A 54 -6.84 1.23 -0.82
CA HIS A 54 -7.57 -0.01 -1.06
C HIS A 54 -7.91 -0.71 0.26
N HIS A 55 -9.07 -1.37 0.31
CA HIS A 55 -9.40 -2.23 1.45
C HIS A 55 -8.88 -3.65 1.19
N VAL A 56 -8.15 -4.24 2.14
CA VAL A 56 -7.77 -5.65 2.09
C VAL A 56 -7.65 -6.25 3.49
N ASP A 57 -8.13 -7.48 3.65
CA ASP A 57 -7.82 -8.27 4.84
C ASP A 57 -6.57 -9.12 4.57
N ALA A 58 -5.51 -8.91 5.35
CA ALA A 58 -4.26 -9.66 5.20
C ALA A 58 -4.38 -11.15 5.54
N ALA A 59 -5.42 -11.56 6.27
CA ALA A 59 -5.73 -12.98 6.49
C ALA A 59 -6.31 -13.65 5.23
N ASN A 60 -6.87 -12.88 4.30
CA ASN A 60 -7.48 -13.38 3.08
C ASN A 60 -6.45 -13.53 1.95
N HIS A 61 -5.85 -14.71 1.89
CA HIS A 61 -4.79 -15.05 0.94
C HIS A 61 -5.21 -14.88 -0.52
N SER A 62 -6.44 -15.28 -0.87
CA SER A 62 -6.94 -15.15 -2.25
C SER A 62 -7.08 -13.69 -2.68
N ASP A 63 -7.53 -12.82 -1.78
CA ASP A 63 -7.69 -11.39 -2.07
C ASP A 63 -6.34 -10.70 -2.18
N ILE A 64 -5.39 -10.99 -1.30
CA ILE A 64 -4.01 -10.49 -1.43
C ILE A 64 -3.39 -10.97 -2.75
N ALA A 65 -3.47 -12.25 -3.06
CA ALA A 65 -2.89 -12.81 -4.28
C ALA A 65 -3.46 -12.13 -5.52
N ARG A 66 -4.78 -11.92 -5.56
CA ARG A 66 -5.45 -11.19 -6.64
C ARG A 66 -4.98 -9.74 -6.72
N LEU A 67 -4.90 -9.04 -5.59
CA LEU A 67 -4.45 -7.64 -5.53
C LEU A 67 -2.99 -7.51 -6.02
N MET A 68 -2.11 -8.43 -5.62
CA MET A 68 -0.70 -8.46 -6.04
C MET A 68 -0.54 -8.60 -7.56
N THR A 69 -1.46 -9.25 -8.29
CA THR A 69 -1.35 -9.41 -9.75
C THR A 69 -1.27 -8.09 -10.54
N GLY A 70 -1.79 -7.00 -9.97
CA GLY A 70 -1.75 -5.67 -10.58
C GLY A 70 -0.48 -4.86 -10.29
N HIS A 71 0.49 -5.44 -9.58
CA HIS A 71 1.66 -4.73 -9.04
C HIS A 71 2.96 -5.45 -9.41
N ASP A 72 4.04 -4.68 -9.52
CA ASP A 72 5.38 -5.20 -9.81
C ASP A 72 6.08 -5.71 -8.54
N SER A 73 5.70 -5.17 -7.38
CA SER A 73 6.24 -5.54 -6.07
C SER A 73 5.26 -5.20 -4.95
N ALA A 74 5.40 -5.88 -3.81
CA ALA A 74 4.65 -5.64 -2.60
C ALA A 74 5.59 -5.43 -1.40
N ILE A 75 5.25 -4.45 -0.56
CA ILE A 75 5.94 -4.15 0.69
C ILE A 75 5.00 -4.51 1.83
N SER A 76 5.40 -5.47 2.66
CA SER A 76 4.67 -5.83 3.86
C SER A 76 4.98 -4.84 5.00
N CYS A 77 3.99 -4.04 5.36
CA CYS A 77 3.97 -3.17 6.55
C CYS A 77 2.89 -3.62 7.56
N VAL A 78 2.41 -4.86 7.42
CA VAL A 78 1.56 -5.56 8.39
C VAL A 78 2.43 -6.35 9.37
N ASN A 79 1.78 -7.07 10.28
CA ASN A 79 2.52 -7.93 11.21
C ASN A 79 3.07 -9.19 10.51
N TYR A 80 4.20 -9.70 10.98
CA TYR A 80 5.00 -10.72 10.31
C TYR A 80 4.30 -12.07 10.14
N TRP A 81 3.26 -12.38 10.92
CA TRP A 81 2.48 -13.60 10.75
C TRP A 81 1.62 -13.64 9.47
N TYR A 82 1.57 -12.54 8.72
CA TYR A 82 0.91 -12.46 7.41
C TYR A 82 1.88 -12.59 6.22
N ASN A 83 3.18 -12.82 6.48
CA ASN A 83 4.21 -12.96 5.44
C ASN A 83 4.35 -14.40 4.94
#